data_AF-K0T1V5-F1
#
_entry.id   AF-K0T1V5-F1
#
_cell.length_a   1.000
_cell.length_b   1.000
_cell.length_c   1.000
_cell.angle_alpha   90.00
_cell.angle_beta   90.00
_cell.angle_gamma   90.00
#
_symmetry.space_group_name_H-M   'P 1'
#
loop_
_entity.id
_entity.type
_entity.pdbx_description
1 polymer ?
#
loop_
_entity_poly.entity_id
_entity_poly.type
_entity_poly.pdbx_seq_one_letter_code
_entity_poly.pdbx_strand_id
1 'polypeptide(L)'
;RRVRSPGTSSTSWAARTAAAADPRRPGGGLESPGRPRVPPVEAQAEGVGRVSWEGTAEGDGRGVHGRLRGRHVVGAPEGGAGDGANGTAAAAFDDAFGQTAGSWNGTAAVLGPLVARSERSFEPRETDSREICLDDSALYELRVYDDFGDGMCCKYRRGHYKLYTQLDDGSLMTVLHGGLFPSTQIVHLINTTRPAMDERDGRWLETHNSRRRRWHGHYNTTYVPLQWSESLKAEAKVWADTLLDSCETGMHHDPRRVYGENAAANSGGGSWGTRRDPDKILSRFVEYEVDDPWPHNSHLTQVLWRATRYVGCAESHKTMNDSGTRNCHTQVCRYAVTGNCNMNAHLQDDGAMDWVTPMLQEANFCGPLCPRDGCRV
;
A
#
# COMPACT_ATOMS: atom_id res chain seq x y z
N ARG A 1 -60.06 -26.53 -1.16
CA ARG A 1 -59.82 -26.38 0.31
C ARG A 1 -58.37 -26.78 0.62
N ARG A 2 -57.44 -25.79 0.65
CA ARG A 2 -55.96 -25.80 0.84
C ARG A 2 -55.42 -24.52 0.12
N VAL A 3 -54.26 -23.89 0.40
CA VAL A 3 -53.38 -23.74 1.59
C VAL A 3 -52.33 -22.63 1.26
N ARG A 4 -51.65 -22.00 2.26
CA ARG A 4 -50.66 -20.87 2.17
C ARG A 4 -51.26 -19.47 1.94
N SER A 5 -50.70 -18.35 2.45
CA SER A 5 -49.39 -18.05 3.08
C SER A 5 -49.51 -17.06 4.26
N PRO A 6 -48.50 -16.91 5.15
CA PRO A 6 -48.34 -15.73 6.02
C PRO A 6 -47.30 -14.73 5.45
N GLY A 7 -47.57 -13.44 5.59
CA GLY A 7 -46.64 -12.34 5.29
C GLY A 7 -45.97 -11.78 6.55
N THR A 8 -44.85 -11.09 6.37
CA THR A 8 -44.03 -10.46 7.42
C THR A 8 -44.41 -9.00 7.67
N SER A 9 -44.21 -8.52 8.90
CA SER A 9 -43.87 -7.12 9.16
C SER A 9 -43.01 -7.00 10.42
N SER A 10 -42.09 -6.05 10.40
CA SER A 10 -41.11 -5.77 11.45
C SER A 10 -41.50 -4.52 12.25
N THR A 11 -41.03 -4.43 13.48
CA THR A 11 -41.03 -3.17 14.26
C THR A 11 -39.67 -2.96 14.93
N SER A 12 -39.29 -1.69 14.98
CA SER A 12 -37.99 -1.17 15.39
C SER A 12 -37.83 -1.07 16.91
N TRP A 13 -36.59 -1.16 17.40
CA TRP A 13 -36.17 -0.52 18.65
C TRP A 13 -34.78 0.10 18.51
N ALA A 14 -34.63 1.33 18.99
CA ALA A 14 -33.37 2.06 19.02
C ALA A 14 -32.62 1.79 20.33
N ALA A 15 -31.29 1.93 20.31
CA ALA A 15 -30.48 1.88 21.52
C ALA A 15 -29.35 2.93 21.49
N ARG A 16 -29.44 3.91 22.38
CA ARG A 16 -28.29 4.60 22.99
C ARG A 16 -28.52 4.60 24.50
N THR A 17 -27.54 4.16 25.28
CA THR A 17 -27.23 4.72 26.61
C THR A 17 -25.89 4.18 27.10
N ALA A 18 -25.09 5.04 27.72
CA ALA A 18 -23.82 4.69 28.33
C ALA A 18 -24.03 4.04 29.72
N ALA A 19 -23.06 3.23 30.15
CA ALA A 19 -23.06 2.62 31.49
C ALA A 19 -22.49 3.58 32.55
N ALA A 20 -23.07 3.55 33.75
CA ALA A 20 -22.59 4.27 34.93
C ALA A 20 -21.87 3.31 35.91
N ALA A 21 -21.00 3.86 36.76
CA ALA A 21 -20.25 3.12 37.77
C ALA A 21 -20.79 3.38 39.20
N ASP A 22 -20.68 2.38 40.08
CA ASP A 22 -20.71 2.52 41.56
C ASP A 22 -19.87 1.38 42.18
N PRO A 23 -19.09 1.58 43.27
CA PRO A 23 -18.12 0.60 43.75
C PRO A 23 -18.59 -0.19 45.00
N ARG A 24 -17.94 -1.34 45.25
CA ARG A 24 -17.77 -1.92 46.61
C ARG A 24 -16.73 -3.06 46.65
N ARG A 25 -15.69 -2.87 47.49
CA ARG A 25 -14.76 -3.89 48.05
C ARG A 25 -15.30 -4.36 49.43
N PRO A 26 -14.70 -5.30 50.21
CA PRO A 26 -13.35 -5.90 50.13
C PRO A 26 -13.22 -7.44 50.38
N GLY A 27 -11.99 -7.99 50.32
CA GLY A 27 -11.55 -9.05 51.26
C GLY A 27 -10.81 -10.29 50.72
N GLY A 28 -9.51 -10.44 51.07
CA GLY A 28 -8.72 -11.71 51.00
C GLY A 28 -8.34 -12.23 49.60
N GLY A 29 -7.29 -13.03 49.40
CA GLY A 29 -6.24 -13.47 50.32
C GLY A 29 -5.56 -14.78 49.85
N LEU A 30 -4.22 -14.78 49.76
CA LEU A 30 -3.28 -15.92 49.61
C LEU A 30 -3.13 -16.68 48.26
N GLU A 31 -1.84 -16.87 47.95
CA GLU A 31 -1.15 -18.04 47.35
C GLU A 31 -1.36 -18.48 45.88
N SER A 32 -0.26 -18.36 45.12
CA SER A 32 0.09 -19.22 43.98
C SER A 32 0.59 -20.59 44.48
N PRO A 33 0.37 -21.68 43.74
CA PRO A 33 1.47 -22.17 42.89
C PRO A 33 1.03 -22.85 41.58
N GLY A 34 1.95 -22.93 40.60
CA GLY A 34 1.81 -23.85 39.46
C GLY A 34 2.32 -23.31 38.12
N ARG A 35 3.61 -23.45 37.84
CA ARG A 35 4.13 -23.35 36.46
C ARG A 35 3.76 -24.63 35.68
N PRO A 36 3.09 -24.56 34.52
CA PRO A 36 3.16 -25.64 33.54
C PRO A 36 4.58 -25.74 33.00
N ARG A 37 5.15 -26.94 32.95
CA ARG A 37 6.40 -27.19 32.20
C ARG A 37 6.06 -27.20 30.71
N VAL A 38 6.64 -26.29 29.94
CA VAL A 38 6.64 -26.37 28.47
C VAL A 38 7.65 -27.46 28.07
N PRO A 39 7.31 -28.43 27.20
CA PRO A 39 8.28 -29.38 26.68
C PRO A 39 9.29 -28.68 25.76
N PRO A 40 10.52 -29.21 25.59
CA PRO A 40 11.42 -28.69 24.57
C PRO A 40 10.85 -29.07 23.20
N VAL A 41 10.29 -28.09 22.49
CA VAL A 41 9.90 -28.24 21.08
C VAL A 41 11.09 -27.84 20.23
N GLU A 42 11.35 -28.65 19.21
CA GLU A 42 12.56 -28.65 18.40
C GLU A 42 12.79 -27.32 17.67
N ALA A 43 14.07 -27.00 17.42
CA ALA A 43 14.44 -25.91 16.53
C ALA A 43 13.99 -26.27 15.10
N GLN A 44 12.99 -25.56 14.60
CA GLN A 44 12.62 -25.61 13.19
C GLN A 44 13.45 -24.57 12.42
N ALA A 45 13.99 -24.98 11.28
CA ALA A 45 14.89 -24.16 10.47
C ALA A 45 14.14 -22.98 9.82
N GLU A 46 14.86 -21.88 9.60
CA GLU A 46 14.35 -20.61 9.08
C GLU A 46 14.91 -20.41 7.64
N GLY A 47 14.04 -20.02 6.70
CA GLY A 47 14.18 -20.31 5.26
C GLY A 47 14.96 -19.31 4.39
N VAL A 48 15.11 -19.66 3.10
CA VAL A 48 15.85 -18.91 2.06
C VAL A 48 14.95 -18.60 0.85
N GLY A 49 15.10 -17.43 0.25
CA GLY A 49 14.30 -16.94 -0.89
C GLY A 49 14.92 -17.10 -2.28
N ARG A 50 14.08 -17.04 -3.33
CA ARG A 50 14.48 -17.08 -4.76
C ARG A 50 13.65 -16.11 -5.59
N VAL A 51 14.20 -15.53 -6.67
CA VAL A 51 13.49 -14.53 -7.50
C VAL A 51 13.76 -14.66 -9.02
N SER A 52 12.71 -14.58 -9.84
CA SER A 52 12.77 -14.48 -11.31
C SER A 52 11.92 -13.32 -11.86
N TRP A 53 12.27 -12.87 -13.07
CA TRP A 53 11.67 -11.74 -13.78
C TRP A 53 11.38 -12.15 -15.24
N GLU A 54 10.09 -12.30 -15.56
CA GLU A 54 9.58 -12.78 -16.86
C GLU A 54 8.58 -11.76 -17.42
N GLY A 55 8.53 -11.49 -18.73
CA GLY A 55 7.49 -10.61 -19.25
C GLY A 55 7.50 -10.35 -20.76
N THR A 56 6.36 -9.89 -21.27
CA THR A 56 6.16 -9.44 -22.65
C THR A 56 6.78 -8.07 -22.90
N ALA A 57 7.65 -8.00 -23.91
CA ALA A 57 7.94 -6.76 -24.62
C ALA A 57 7.32 -6.84 -26.03
N GLU A 58 6.36 -5.96 -26.34
CA GLU A 58 5.98 -5.61 -27.72
C GLU A 58 6.44 -4.16 -27.96
N GLY A 59 7.74 -3.99 -28.24
CA GLY A 59 8.38 -2.70 -28.48
C GLY A 59 9.40 -2.78 -29.62
N ASP A 60 9.46 -1.74 -30.47
CA ASP A 60 10.33 -1.71 -31.65
C ASP A 60 11.79 -1.48 -31.24
N GLY A 61 12.66 -2.44 -31.55
CA GLY A 61 13.95 -2.60 -30.87
C GLY A 61 15.03 -1.59 -31.26
N ARG A 62 15.74 -1.06 -30.24
CA ARG A 62 17.12 -0.54 -30.33
C ARG A 62 17.68 -0.24 -28.92
N GLY A 63 18.52 -1.14 -28.38
CA GLY A 63 19.13 -0.99 -27.05
C GLY A 63 20.63 -0.66 -27.09
N VAL A 64 21.11 0.13 -26.11
CA VAL A 64 22.53 0.42 -25.83
C VAL A 64 22.75 0.56 -24.30
N HIS A 65 23.99 0.35 -23.82
CA HIS A 65 24.38 0.21 -22.41
C HIS A 65 24.66 1.51 -21.64
N GLY A 66 24.51 1.46 -20.30
CA GLY A 66 25.05 2.43 -19.32
C GLY A 66 25.71 1.73 -18.11
N ARG A 67 26.53 2.44 -17.31
CA ARG A 67 27.31 1.89 -16.18
C ARG A 67 27.71 2.99 -15.18
N LEU A 68 27.42 2.88 -13.86
CA LEU A 68 28.35 3.18 -12.73
C LEU A 68 27.74 3.18 -11.29
N ARG A 69 28.16 2.18 -10.49
CA ARG A 69 28.64 2.21 -9.07
C ARG A 69 27.89 2.95 -7.93
N GLY A 70 27.47 2.14 -6.94
CA GLY A 70 27.66 2.39 -5.49
C GLY A 70 28.76 1.45 -4.90
N ARG A 71 29.40 1.78 -3.77
CA ARG A 71 30.67 1.16 -3.29
C ARG A 71 30.55 0.52 -1.89
N HIS A 72 31.35 -0.49 -1.53
CA HIS A 72 32.80 -0.33 -1.25
C HIS A 72 33.73 -1.50 -1.69
N VAL A 73 34.75 -1.15 -2.50
CA VAL A 73 36.12 -1.74 -2.68
C VAL A 73 36.20 -3.28 -2.92
N VAL A 74 36.72 -3.78 -4.05
CA VAL A 74 38.09 -3.60 -4.60
C VAL A 74 38.08 -3.36 -6.14
N GLY A 75 39.07 -2.64 -6.67
CA GLY A 75 39.48 -2.76 -8.09
C GLY A 75 38.95 -1.74 -9.11
N ALA A 76 39.72 -1.54 -10.17
CA ALA A 76 39.55 -0.66 -11.34
C ALA A 76 40.23 -1.37 -12.56
N PRO A 77 40.11 -0.96 -13.85
CA PRO A 77 39.86 0.40 -14.34
C PRO A 77 38.77 0.54 -15.44
N GLU A 78 38.96 1.54 -16.30
CA GLU A 78 37.98 2.40 -17.00
C GLU A 78 37.55 1.92 -18.41
N GLY A 79 36.58 2.63 -19.01
CA GLY A 79 36.38 2.62 -20.47
C GLY A 79 34.98 3.02 -20.96
N GLY A 80 34.90 4.12 -21.72
CA GLY A 80 33.86 4.37 -22.74
C GLY A 80 32.53 5.01 -22.30
N ALA A 81 32.02 5.95 -23.10
CA ALA A 81 30.78 6.71 -22.87
C ALA A 81 29.72 6.47 -23.97
N GLY A 82 28.46 6.84 -23.71
CA GLY A 82 27.36 6.91 -24.69
C GLY A 82 25.99 7.02 -24.02
N ASP A 83 25.28 8.13 -24.22
CA ASP A 83 24.01 8.44 -23.55
C ASP A 83 22.78 7.80 -24.22
N GLY A 84 21.75 7.45 -23.42
CA GLY A 84 20.36 7.35 -23.89
C GLY A 84 19.56 6.12 -23.44
N ALA A 85 19.07 6.10 -22.19
CA ALA A 85 17.97 5.24 -21.73
C ALA A 85 17.30 5.88 -20.50
N ASN A 86 15.97 5.77 -20.35
CA ASN A 86 15.21 6.36 -19.24
C ASN A 86 14.36 5.28 -18.54
N GLY A 87 14.98 4.44 -17.71
CA GLY A 87 14.28 3.34 -17.03
C GLY A 87 15.19 2.24 -16.50
N THR A 88 15.96 2.53 -15.44
CA THR A 88 16.77 1.53 -14.72
C THR A 88 16.06 1.08 -13.45
N ALA A 89 15.69 -0.21 -13.41
CA ALA A 89 15.10 -0.85 -12.25
C ALA A 89 16.19 -1.56 -11.44
N ALA A 90 16.36 -1.19 -10.17
CA ALA A 90 17.24 -1.90 -9.25
C ALA A 90 16.42 -2.79 -8.33
N ALA A 91 16.68 -4.09 -8.34
CA ALA A 91 16.10 -5.03 -7.40
C ALA A 91 17.12 -5.37 -6.30
N ALA A 92 16.71 -5.32 -5.04
CA ALA A 92 17.53 -5.74 -3.90
C ALA A 92 16.80 -6.79 -3.06
N PHE A 93 17.52 -7.84 -2.69
CA PHE A 93 17.03 -8.98 -1.92
C PHE A 93 17.92 -9.14 -0.71
N ASP A 94 17.39 -9.02 0.50
CA ASP A 94 18.11 -9.24 1.76
C ASP A 94 17.46 -10.41 2.49
N ASP A 95 18.22 -11.51 2.62
CA ASP A 95 17.76 -12.76 3.20
C ASP A 95 18.58 -13.09 4.44
N ALA A 96 17.90 -13.45 5.52
CA ALA A 96 18.47 -13.40 6.86
C ALA A 96 18.89 -14.78 7.41
N PHE A 97 18.75 -15.84 6.62
CA PHE A 97 19.07 -17.23 6.97
C PHE A 97 19.84 -17.95 5.85
N GLY A 98 20.27 -19.18 6.11
CA GLY A 98 21.36 -19.80 5.35
C GLY A 98 21.16 -21.27 5.10
N GLN A 99 21.42 -21.64 3.86
CA GLN A 99 21.51 -23.00 3.33
C GLN A 99 20.26 -23.86 3.48
N THR A 100 19.59 -24.12 2.35
CA THR A 100 19.67 -25.47 1.74
C THR A 100 19.29 -25.42 0.26
N ALA A 101 19.45 -26.55 -0.45
CA ALA A 101 19.43 -26.63 -1.90
C ALA A 101 18.04 -26.96 -2.47
N GLY A 102 17.62 -26.23 -3.50
CA GLY A 102 16.44 -26.51 -4.32
C GLY A 102 16.77 -26.51 -5.81
N SER A 103 16.72 -27.67 -6.45
CA SER A 103 16.65 -27.77 -7.92
C SER A 103 15.30 -27.20 -8.44
N TRP A 104 15.11 -27.23 -9.75
CA TRP A 104 13.88 -27.69 -10.45
C TRP A 104 13.38 -26.81 -11.61
N ASN A 105 12.96 -27.52 -12.65
CA ASN A 105 12.23 -27.02 -13.81
C ASN A 105 10.78 -26.71 -13.45
N GLY A 106 10.27 -25.60 -13.96
CA GLY A 106 8.84 -25.29 -13.98
C GLY A 106 8.54 -24.35 -15.13
N THR A 107 7.91 -24.85 -16.19
CA THR A 107 7.49 -24.04 -17.34
C THR A 107 6.27 -23.20 -16.95
N ALA A 108 6.50 -21.97 -16.49
CA ALA A 108 5.44 -20.97 -16.43
C ALA A 108 5.11 -20.53 -17.86
N ALA A 109 3.89 -20.82 -18.32
CA ALA A 109 3.39 -20.29 -19.58
C ALA A 109 2.93 -18.85 -19.37
N VAL A 110 3.86 -17.90 -19.52
CA VAL A 110 3.58 -16.47 -19.63
C VAL A 110 4.21 -16.00 -20.94
N LEU A 111 3.52 -15.08 -21.62
CA LEU A 111 3.95 -14.53 -22.89
C LEU A 111 5.21 -13.67 -22.65
N GLY A 112 6.22 -13.80 -23.52
CA GLY A 112 7.40 -12.92 -23.54
C GLY A 112 8.74 -13.54 -23.09
N PRO A 113 9.86 -12.84 -23.32
CA PRO A 113 11.19 -13.29 -22.92
C PRO A 113 11.45 -13.23 -21.39
N LEU A 114 12.30 -14.15 -20.91
CA LEU A 114 12.90 -14.07 -19.57
C LEU A 114 13.91 -12.91 -19.55
N VAL A 115 13.68 -11.90 -18.71
CA VAL A 115 14.55 -10.71 -18.63
C VAL A 115 15.68 -10.93 -17.61
N ALA A 116 15.37 -11.53 -16.45
CA ALA A 116 16.38 -11.84 -15.44
C ALA A 116 15.97 -13.02 -14.53
N ARG A 117 16.95 -13.76 -14.01
CA ARG A 117 16.74 -14.80 -13.00
C ARG A 117 17.86 -14.82 -11.98
N SER A 118 17.51 -14.99 -10.71
CA SER A 118 18.46 -15.43 -9.68
C SER A 118 18.21 -16.90 -9.36
N GLU A 119 19.24 -17.71 -9.54
CA GLU A 119 19.28 -19.13 -9.12
C GLU A 119 20.11 -19.32 -7.84
N ARG A 120 20.53 -18.22 -7.20
CA ARG A 120 21.32 -18.26 -5.97
C ARG A 120 20.44 -18.65 -4.78
N SER A 121 20.97 -19.49 -3.90
CA SER A 121 20.60 -19.50 -2.49
C SER A 121 21.38 -18.40 -1.78
N PHE A 122 20.77 -17.78 -0.78
CA PHE A 122 21.38 -16.76 0.05
C PHE A 122 21.93 -17.35 1.35
N GLU A 123 22.98 -16.72 1.89
CA GLU A 123 23.50 -16.96 3.24
C GLU A 123 22.90 -15.95 4.25
N PRO A 124 23.04 -16.15 5.58
CA PRO A 124 22.36 -15.32 6.58
C PRO A 124 22.81 -13.85 6.58
N ARG A 125 21.89 -12.96 6.20
CA ARG A 125 22.09 -11.52 5.97
C ARG A 125 22.90 -11.23 4.71
N GLU A 126 22.80 -12.10 3.70
CA GLU A 126 23.31 -11.81 2.37
C GLU A 126 22.32 -10.92 1.61
N THR A 127 22.83 -9.86 1.00
CA THR A 127 22.06 -9.02 0.08
C THR A 127 22.59 -9.18 -1.36
N ASP A 128 21.74 -9.55 -2.32
CA ASP A 128 22.03 -9.42 -3.77
C ASP A 128 21.31 -8.17 -4.31
N SER A 129 21.96 -7.45 -5.21
CA SER A 129 21.37 -6.30 -5.89
C SER A 129 21.67 -6.35 -7.39
N ARG A 130 20.63 -6.18 -8.20
CA ARG A 130 20.72 -6.25 -9.66
C ARG A 130 20.05 -5.07 -10.30
N GLU A 131 20.72 -4.50 -11.29
CA GLU A 131 20.21 -3.46 -12.16
C GLU A 131 19.72 -4.11 -13.45
N ILE A 132 18.48 -3.81 -13.83
CA ILE A 132 17.78 -4.37 -14.99
C ILE A 132 17.17 -3.20 -15.75
N CYS A 133 17.51 -3.06 -17.03
CA CYS A 133 16.79 -2.16 -17.92
C CYS A 133 15.47 -2.83 -18.35
N LEU A 134 14.37 -2.09 -18.29
CA LEU A 134 13.07 -2.53 -18.77
C LEU A 134 12.67 -1.65 -19.97
N ASP A 135 11.92 -2.22 -20.91
CA ASP A 135 11.36 -1.45 -22.02
C ASP A 135 10.22 -0.55 -21.51
N ASP A 136 10.10 0.65 -22.08
CA ASP A 136 9.00 1.57 -21.80
C ASP A 136 7.65 0.99 -22.28
N SER A 137 6.55 1.33 -21.58
CA SER A 137 5.18 0.95 -21.96
C SER A 137 4.92 -0.56 -22.05
N ALA A 138 5.61 -1.35 -21.22
CA ALA A 138 5.50 -2.80 -21.14
C ALA A 138 4.98 -3.27 -19.76
N LEU A 139 4.64 -4.56 -19.68
CA LEU A 139 4.16 -5.22 -18.47
C LEU A 139 4.96 -6.51 -18.23
N TYR A 140 5.58 -6.58 -17.05
CA TYR A 140 6.41 -7.69 -16.60
C TYR A 140 5.82 -8.35 -15.35
N GLU A 141 6.23 -9.58 -15.08
CA GLU A 141 5.97 -10.29 -13.84
C GLU A 141 7.26 -10.45 -13.03
N LEU A 142 7.27 -9.89 -11.82
CA LEU A 142 8.22 -10.23 -10.78
C LEU A 142 7.66 -11.43 -10.00
N ARG A 143 8.35 -12.57 -10.08
CA ARG A 143 8.01 -13.80 -9.37
C ARG A 143 9.01 -14.02 -8.23
N VAL A 144 8.51 -13.93 -7.01
CA VAL A 144 9.27 -14.14 -5.78
C VAL A 144 8.82 -15.46 -5.17
N TYR A 145 9.79 -16.29 -4.79
CA TYR A 145 9.62 -17.62 -4.24
C TYR A 145 10.21 -17.69 -2.83
N ASP A 146 9.60 -18.51 -2.01
CA ASP A 146 10.05 -18.92 -0.69
C ASP A 146 9.76 -20.41 -0.56
N ASP A 147 10.74 -21.23 -0.22
CA ASP A 147 10.58 -22.68 -0.24
C ASP A 147 9.68 -23.20 0.90
N PHE A 148 9.48 -22.40 1.97
CA PHE A 148 8.71 -22.80 3.16
C PHE A 148 7.28 -22.25 3.18
N GLY A 149 7.04 -21.12 2.52
CA GLY A 149 5.73 -20.48 2.41
C GLY A 149 5.29 -19.71 3.65
N ASP A 150 6.22 -19.32 4.53
CA ASP A 150 6.00 -18.35 5.61
C ASP A 150 6.39 -16.92 5.22
N GLY A 151 7.09 -16.76 4.08
CA GLY A 151 7.60 -15.51 3.55
C GLY A 151 8.97 -15.16 4.14
N MET A 152 9.63 -14.16 3.57
CA MET A 152 10.99 -13.74 3.98
C MET A 152 11.06 -13.07 5.37
N CYS A 153 9.97 -13.04 6.15
CA CYS A 153 9.86 -12.22 7.35
C CYS A 153 9.12 -12.90 8.51
N CYS A 154 9.04 -12.14 9.61
CA CYS A 154 7.85 -12.11 10.49
C CYS A 154 7.80 -13.05 11.70
N LYS A 155 8.92 -13.72 12.06
CA LYS A 155 9.06 -14.28 13.43
C LYS A 155 10.40 -13.97 14.12
N TYR A 156 11.52 -13.99 13.41
CA TYR A 156 12.84 -13.83 14.03
C TYR A 156 13.76 -12.80 13.36
N ARG A 157 13.59 -12.48 12.06
CA ARG A 157 14.36 -11.45 11.32
C ARG A 157 13.51 -10.69 10.28
N ARG A 158 14.12 -9.71 9.61
CA ARG A 158 13.51 -8.77 8.64
C ARG A 158 14.02 -8.99 7.21
N GLY A 159 13.96 -10.22 6.70
CA GLY A 159 14.22 -10.46 5.28
C GLY A 159 13.16 -9.78 4.41
N HIS A 160 13.56 -9.32 3.23
CA HIS A 160 12.71 -8.53 2.35
C HIS A 160 13.24 -8.46 0.91
N TYR A 161 12.35 -8.14 -0.02
CA TYR A 161 12.70 -7.74 -1.37
C TYR A 161 12.19 -6.32 -1.66
N LYS A 162 12.98 -5.55 -2.39
CA LYS A 162 12.64 -4.21 -2.86
C LYS A 162 12.88 -4.09 -4.35
N LEU A 163 11.97 -3.39 -5.01
CA LEU A 163 12.19 -2.83 -6.33
C LEU A 163 12.33 -1.31 -6.19
N TYR A 164 13.36 -0.77 -6.83
CA TYR A 164 13.58 0.66 -6.99
C TYR A 164 13.55 1.01 -8.47
N THR A 165 13.11 2.23 -8.78
CA THR A 165 13.31 2.90 -10.06
C THR A 165 14.28 4.07 -9.87
N GLN A 166 15.09 4.36 -10.88
CA GLN A 166 15.94 5.56 -10.91
C GLN A 166 15.16 6.74 -11.50
N LEU A 167 15.16 7.86 -10.78
CA LEU A 167 14.59 9.12 -11.24
C LEU A 167 15.60 9.89 -12.12
N ASP A 168 15.11 10.88 -12.88
CA ASP A 168 15.94 11.71 -13.78
C ASP A 168 17.09 12.46 -13.05
N ASP A 169 17.00 12.66 -11.73
CA ASP A 169 18.05 13.25 -10.89
C ASP A 169 19.08 12.23 -10.35
N GLY A 170 18.96 10.96 -10.78
CA GLY A 170 19.80 9.83 -10.36
C GLY A 170 19.41 9.21 -9.02
N SER A 171 18.43 9.76 -8.30
CA SER A 171 17.96 9.20 -7.02
C SER A 171 17.11 7.94 -7.22
N LEU A 172 17.05 7.09 -6.19
CA LEU A 172 16.27 5.84 -6.23
C LEU A 172 14.95 5.99 -5.47
N MET A 173 13.84 5.69 -6.13
CA MET A 173 12.50 5.61 -5.53
C MET A 173 12.09 4.16 -5.35
N THR A 174 11.71 3.75 -4.13
CA THR A 174 11.16 2.41 -3.87
C THR A 174 9.76 2.27 -4.45
N VAL A 175 9.64 1.41 -5.48
CA VAL A 175 8.41 1.07 -6.21
C VAL A 175 7.59 0.01 -5.47
N LEU A 176 8.27 -1.00 -4.96
CA LEU A 176 7.69 -2.15 -4.25
C LEU A 176 8.60 -2.51 -3.09
N HIS A 177 8.02 -2.85 -1.94
CA HIS A 177 8.72 -3.39 -0.79
C HIS A 177 7.86 -4.52 -0.23
N GLY A 178 8.33 -5.76 -0.36
CA GLY A 178 7.65 -6.95 0.12
C GLY A 178 8.54 -7.83 0.98
N GLY A 179 7.95 -8.86 1.57
CA GLY A 179 8.63 -9.78 2.49
C GLY A 179 7.63 -10.69 3.21
N LEU A 180 6.47 -10.15 3.62
CA LEU A 180 5.36 -10.96 4.12
C LEU A 180 4.50 -11.49 2.98
N PHE A 181 4.55 -12.80 2.75
CA PHE A 181 3.64 -13.52 1.88
C PHE A 181 3.55 -15.00 2.35
N PRO A 182 2.45 -15.45 2.97
CA PRO A 182 2.32 -16.82 3.48
C PRO A 182 1.95 -17.78 2.35
N SER A 183 2.87 -17.95 1.41
CA SER A 183 2.74 -18.75 0.18
C SER A 183 4.14 -19.03 -0.37
N THR A 184 4.37 -20.19 -0.98
CA THR A 184 5.69 -20.51 -1.56
C THR A 184 6.04 -19.65 -2.79
N GLN A 185 5.09 -18.86 -3.27
CA GLN A 185 5.27 -17.93 -4.37
C GLN A 185 4.35 -16.71 -4.19
N ILE A 186 4.85 -15.52 -4.57
CA ILE A 186 4.06 -14.32 -4.85
C ILE A 186 4.46 -13.74 -6.23
N VAL A 187 3.49 -13.14 -6.91
CA VAL A 187 3.68 -12.51 -8.24
C VAL A 187 3.26 -11.05 -8.16
N HIS A 188 4.08 -10.16 -8.70
CA HIS A 188 3.78 -8.74 -8.86
C HIS A 188 3.82 -8.39 -10.34
N LEU A 189 2.77 -7.72 -10.81
CA LEU A 189 2.80 -7.04 -12.11
C LEU A 189 3.65 -5.78 -11.97
N ILE A 190 4.64 -5.61 -12.84
CA ILE A 190 5.53 -4.46 -12.90
C ILE A 190 5.25 -3.75 -14.22
N ASN A 191 4.84 -2.49 -14.16
CA ASN A 191 4.33 -1.76 -15.32
C ASN A 191 5.23 -0.54 -15.60
N THR A 192 5.78 -0.43 -16.80
CA THR A 192 6.59 0.72 -17.23
C THR A 192 5.76 1.73 -18.05
N THR A 193 4.46 1.51 -18.16
CA THR A 193 3.54 2.44 -18.84
C THR A 193 3.24 3.65 -17.96
N ARG A 194 3.54 4.84 -18.47
CA ARG A 194 3.22 6.12 -17.81
C ARG A 194 1.69 6.28 -17.64
N PRO A 195 1.20 6.86 -16.53
CA PRO A 195 -0.23 7.01 -16.29
C PRO A 195 -0.83 8.07 -17.23
N ALA A 196 -2.03 7.80 -17.75
CA ALA A 196 -2.80 8.73 -18.58
C ALA A 196 -3.59 9.72 -17.71
N MET A 197 -2.88 10.64 -17.04
CA MET A 197 -3.47 11.64 -16.16
C MET A 197 -4.08 12.83 -16.92
N ASP A 198 -5.27 13.25 -16.52
CA ASP A 198 -5.82 14.57 -16.84
C ASP A 198 -5.35 15.66 -15.84
N GLU A 199 -5.69 16.92 -16.09
CA GLU A 199 -5.34 18.05 -15.20
C GLU A 199 -5.85 17.85 -13.76
N ARG A 200 -6.99 17.20 -13.59
CA ARG A 200 -7.60 16.94 -12.29
C ARG A 200 -6.86 15.86 -11.53
N ASP A 201 -6.45 14.79 -12.20
CA ASP A 201 -5.61 13.73 -11.63
C ASP A 201 -4.26 14.30 -11.18
N GLY A 202 -3.63 15.10 -12.04
CA GLY A 202 -2.39 15.82 -11.74
C GLY A 202 -2.55 16.70 -10.50
N ARG A 203 -3.67 17.43 -10.39
CA ARG A 203 -3.97 18.26 -9.21
C ARG A 203 -4.18 17.43 -7.94
N TRP A 204 -4.87 16.29 -8.01
CA TRP A 204 -5.00 15.37 -6.87
C TRP A 204 -3.63 14.84 -6.43
N LEU A 205 -2.78 14.40 -7.36
CA LEU A 205 -1.45 13.87 -7.06
C LEU A 205 -0.52 14.94 -6.46
N GLU A 206 -0.45 16.11 -7.10
CA GLU A 206 0.34 17.26 -6.63
C GLU A 206 -0.03 17.64 -5.19
N THR A 207 -1.32 17.76 -4.90
CA THR A 207 -1.81 18.26 -3.61
C THR A 207 -1.65 17.26 -2.45
N HIS A 208 -1.56 15.95 -2.75
CA HIS A 208 -1.09 14.93 -1.81
C HIS A 208 0.42 15.04 -1.58
N ASN A 209 1.19 15.12 -2.66
CA ASN A 209 2.65 15.08 -2.61
C ASN A 209 3.27 16.32 -1.95
N SER A 210 2.65 17.50 -2.09
CA SER A 210 3.05 18.71 -1.37
C SER A 210 2.91 18.54 0.16
N ARG A 211 1.79 17.96 0.61
CA ARG A 211 1.54 17.67 2.03
C ARG A 211 2.50 16.61 2.57
N ARG A 212 2.71 15.50 1.83
CA ARG A 212 3.70 14.48 2.20
C ARG A 212 5.11 15.06 2.31
N ARG A 213 5.52 15.93 1.37
CA ARG A 213 6.82 16.62 1.44
C ARG A 213 6.96 17.47 2.70
N ARG A 214 5.94 18.27 3.02
CA ARG A 214 5.89 19.10 4.24
C ARG A 214 5.96 18.23 5.51
N TRP A 215 5.09 17.24 5.63
CA TRP A 215 4.89 16.50 6.87
C TRP A 215 5.97 15.43 7.12
N HIS A 216 6.46 14.74 6.09
CA HIS A 216 7.63 13.85 6.26
C HIS A 216 8.84 14.65 6.74
N GLY A 217 9.08 15.84 6.15
CA GLY A 217 10.13 16.75 6.59
C GLY A 217 9.93 17.28 8.03
N HIS A 218 8.68 17.61 8.40
CA HIS A 218 8.33 18.01 9.77
C HIS A 218 8.68 16.92 10.80
N TYR A 219 8.40 15.66 10.50
CA TYR A 219 8.76 14.52 11.35
C TYR A 219 10.21 14.01 11.13
N ASN A 220 11.08 14.80 10.49
CA ASN A 220 12.48 14.46 10.24
C ASN A 220 12.71 13.08 9.59
N THR A 221 11.83 12.69 8.66
CA THR A 221 11.94 11.44 7.88
C THR A 221 12.00 11.72 6.39
N THR A 222 12.44 10.74 5.59
CA THR A 222 12.58 10.95 4.15
C THR A 222 11.21 11.07 3.45
N TYR A 223 11.12 12.07 2.58
CA TYR A 223 9.98 12.25 1.68
C TYR A 223 9.84 11.04 0.77
N VAL A 224 8.61 10.53 0.63
CA VAL A 224 8.27 9.47 -0.33
C VAL A 224 7.04 9.92 -1.11
N PRO A 225 7.18 10.26 -2.42
CA PRO A 225 6.04 10.63 -3.25
C PRO A 225 5.08 9.45 -3.42
N LEU A 226 3.81 9.78 -3.63
CA LEU A 226 2.85 8.90 -4.27
C LEU A 226 3.00 9.01 -5.79
N GLN A 227 2.72 7.91 -6.47
CA GLN A 227 2.45 7.83 -7.90
C GLN A 227 0.93 7.74 -8.14
N TRP A 228 0.49 8.10 -9.34
CA TRP A 228 -0.92 7.91 -9.71
C TRP A 228 -1.22 6.47 -10.16
N SER A 229 -2.46 6.00 -10.03
CA SER A 229 -2.91 4.72 -10.59
C SER A 229 -4.30 4.85 -11.22
N GLU A 230 -4.41 4.38 -12.46
CA GLU A 230 -5.69 4.38 -13.18
C GLU A 230 -6.62 3.29 -12.65
N SER A 231 -6.09 2.14 -12.18
CA SER A 231 -6.95 1.12 -11.56
C SER A 231 -7.51 1.57 -10.21
N LEU A 232 -6.72 2.31 -9.41
CA LEU A 232 -7.20 2.92 -8.17
C LEU A 232 -8.22 4.05 -8.46
N LYS A 233 -8.01 4.87 -9.50
CA LYS A 233 -8.97 5.88 -9.97
C LYS A 233 -10.31 5.23 -10.39
N ALA A 234 -10.25 4.17 -11.18
CA ALA A 234 -11.42 3.44 -11.64
C ALA A 234 -12.21 2.82 -10.47
N GLU A 235 -11.53 2.19 -9.50
CA GLU A 235 -12.19 1.60 -8.32
C GLU A 235 -12.76 2.69 -7.38
N ALA A 236 -12.06 3.83 -7.24
CA ALA A 236 -12.57 4.99 -6.52
C ALA A 236 -13.85 5.56 -7.17
N LYS A 237 -13.93 5.57 -8.50
CA LYS A 237 -15.09 6.10 -9.25
C LYS A 237 -16.36 5.28 -8.98
N VAL A 238 -16.24 3.96 -8.96
CA VAL A 238 -17.36 3.04 -8.63
C VAL A 238 -17.92 3.35 -7.23
N TRP A 239 -17.05 3.62 -6.25
CA TRP A 239 -17.52 3.97 -4.90
C TRP A 239 -18.06 5.41 -4.81
N ALA A 240 -17.44 6.37 -5.50
CA ALA A 240 -17.95 7.74 -5.57
C ALA A 240 -19.36 7.80 -6.18
N ASP A 241 -19.65 6.99 -7.21
CA ASP A 241 -21.00 6.84 -7.76
C ASP A 241 -21.98 6.24 -6.75
N THR A 242 -21.58 5.18 -6.04
CA THR A 242 -22.39 4.52 -5.00
C THR A 242 -22.76 5.49 -3.87
N LEU A 243 -21.82 6.32 -3.44
CA LEU A 243 -22.00 7.32 -2.38
C LEU A 243 -22.99 8.44 -2.74
N LEU A 244 -23.38 8.60 -4.01
CA LEU A 244 -24.41 9.56 -4.36
C LEU A 244 -25.75 9.23 -3.69
N ASP A 245 -26.03 7.95 -3.42
CA ASP A 245 -27.28 7.55 -2.80
C ASP A 245 -27.33 7.83 -1.29
N SER A 246 -26.20 8.20 -0.69
CA SER A 246 -26.10 8.62 0.72
C SER A 246 -25.80 10.12 0.93
N CYS A 247 -25.98 10.96 -0.09
CA CYS A 247 -25.70 12.41 -0.06
C CYS A 247 -26.38 13.23 1.05
N GLU A 248 -27.47 12.73 1.65
CA GLU A 248 -28.17 13.35 2.77
C GLU A 248 -28.13 12.50 4.06
N THR A 249 -27.53 11.32 4.03
CA THR A 249 -27.47 10.37 5.17
C THR A 249 -26.08 10.17 5.74
N GLY A 250 -25.02 10.45 4.98
CA GLY A 250 -23.63 10.47 5.45
C GLY A 250 -22.66 9.68 4.58
N MET A 251 -21.38 9.80 4.89
CA MET A 251 -20.30 9.05 4.22
C MET A 251 -20.08 7.71 4.91
N HIS A 252 -19.80 6.68 4.12
CA HIS A 252 -19.43 5.35 4.61
C HIS A 252 -18.41 4.70 3.67
N HIS A 253 -17.54 3.86 4.21
CA HIS A 253 -16.49 3.23 3.42
C HIS A 253 -17.00 2.04 2.59
N ASP A 254 -16.34 1.73 1.49
CA ASP A 254 -16.65 0.55 0.67
C ASP A 254 -16.41 -0.73 1.50
N PRO A 255 -17.44 -1.55 1.76
CA PRO A 255 -17.31 -2.76 2.57
C PRO A 255 -16.51 -3.87 1.87
N ARG A 256 -16.18 -3.72 0.58
CA ARG A 256 -15.44 -4.70 -0.23
C ARG A 256 -14.06 -4.23 -0.67
N ARG A 257 -13.61 -3.04 -0.23
CA ARG A 257 -12.29 -2.52 -0.57
C ARG A 257 -11.17 -3.41 -0.04
N VAL A 258 -10.14 -3.60 -0.86
CA VAL A 258 -8.86 -4.20 -0.46
C VAL A 258 -7.74 -3.16 -0.29
N TYR A 259 -7.97 -1.95 -0.82
CA TYR A 259 -7.07 -0.80 -0.74
C TYR A 259 -7.54 0.20 0.33
N GLY A 260 -6.62 1.06 0.78
CA GLY A 260 -6.95 2.18 1.66
C GLY A 260 -7.96 3.13 1.03
N GLU A 261 -8.70 3.88 1.86
CA GLU A 261 -9.76 4.77 1.38
C GLU A 261 -9.90 6.01 2.25
N ASN A 262 -9.86 7.19 1.63
CA ASN A 262 -10.41 8.41 2.19
C ASN A 262 -11.59 8.84 1.31
N ALA A 263 -12.67 9.30 1.94
CA ALA A 263 -13.87 9.71 1.24
C ALA A 263 -14.44 11.01 1.82
N ALA A 264 -14.87 11.92 0.95
CA ALA A 264 -15.52 13.16 1.31
C ALA A 264 -16.78 13.38 0.47
N ALA A 265 -17.69 14.18 1.00
CA ALA A 265 -18.77 14.76 0.22
C ALA A 265 -19.00 16.21 0.61
N ASN A 266 -19.75 16.90 -0.25
CA ASN A 266 -20.41 18.15 0.03
C ASN A 266 -21.71 18.23 -0.78
N SER A 267 -22.78 18.71 -0.15
CA SER A 267 -24.08 18.85 -0.79
C SER A 267 -24.78 20.13 -0.33
N GLY A 268 -25.71 20.62 -1.15
CA GLY A 268 -26.48 21.84 -0.86
C GLY A 268 -26.61 22.75 -2.08
N GLY A 269 -27.04 23.99 -1.85
CA GLY A 269 -27.14 25.03 -2.88
C GLY A 269 -26.02 26.07 -2.79
N GLY A 270 -25.86 26.86 -3.86
CA GLY A 270 -24.80 27.85 -3.96
C GLY A 270 -23.41 27.23 -3.74
N SER A 271 -22.57 27.88 -2.93
CA SER A 271 -21.20 27.41 -2.67
C SER A 271 -21.12 26.03 -1.99
N TRP A 272 -22.17 25.56 -1.31
CA TRP A 272 -22.19 24.23 -0.66
C TRP A 272 -22.28 23.09 -1.67
N GLY A 273 -23.03 23.28 -2.75
CA GLY A 273 -23.17 22.35 -3.87
C GLY A 273 -22.16 22.58 -5.00
N THR A 274 -21.02 23.20 -4.74
CA THR A 274 -19.95 23.37 -5.75
C THR A 274 -18.98 22.19 -5.75
N ARG A 275 -18.51 21.80 -6.93
CA ARG A 275 -17.33 20.94 -7.06
C ARG A 275 -16.14 21.64 -6.41
N ARG A 276 -15.58 21.05 -5.35
CA ARG A 276 -14.43 21.61 -4.62
C ARG A 276 -13.13 21.39 -5.40
N ASP A 277 -12.09 22.18 -5.15
CA ASP A 277 -10.74 21.85 -5.61
C ASP A 277 -10.16 20.68 -4.81
N PRO A 278 -9.29 19.81 -5.35
CA PRO A 278 -8.65 18.74 -4.59
C PRO A 278 -7.91 19.28 -3.37
N ASP A 279 -7.27 20.44 -3.47
CA ASP A 279 -6.57 21.07 -2.34
C ASP A 279 -7.52 21.41 -1.18
N LYS A 280 -8.76 21.82 -1.48
CA LYS A 280 -9.80 22.08 -0.46
C LYS A 280 -10.32 20.80 0.20
N ILE A 281 -10.20 19.66 -0.48
CA ILE A 281 -10.59 18.35 0.08
C ILE A 281 -9.43 17.80 0.91
N LEU A 282 -8.20 17.87 0.41
CA LEU A 282 -7.00 17.49 1.18
C LEU A 282 -6.80 18.37 2.43
N SER A 283 -7.20 19.65 2.38
CA SER A 283 -7.24 20.52 3.57
C SER A 283 -8.17 19.98 4.67
N ARG A 284 -9.27 19.31 4.30
CA ARG A 284 -10.16 18.64 5.26
C ARG A 284 -9.56 17.34 5.79
N PHE A 285 -8.82 16.60 4.95
CA PHE A 285 -8.20 15.34 5.34
C PHE A 285 -6.91 15.53 6.15
N VAL A 286 -6.18 16.64 6.02
CA VAL A 286 -4.87 16.81 6.66
C VAL A 286 -4.88 18.03 7.59
N GLU A 287 -4.99 19.24 7.05
CA GLU A 287 -4.85 20.45 7.88
C GLU A 287 -5.94 20.61 8.95
N TYR A 288 -7.11 19.99 8.81
CA TYR A 288 -8.18 20.01 9.81
C TYR A 288 -8.10 18.87 10.84
N GLU A 289 -7.26 17.85 10.60
CA GLU A 289 -7.10 16.65 11.43
C GLU A 289 -5.75 16.60 12.16
N VAL A 290 -4.92 17.65 12.03
CA VAL A 290 -3.55 17.72 12.56
C VAL A 290 -3.45 17.61 14.08
N ASP A 291 -4.40 18.22 14.79
CA ASP A 291 -4.46 18.25 16.26
C ASP A 291 -5.38 17.14 16.82
N ASP A 292 -6.03 16.36 15.96
CA ASP A 292 -6.97 15.31 16.36
C ASP A 292 -6.25 14.02 16.80
N PRO A 293 -6.71 13.36 17.88
CA PRO A 293 -6.19 12.06 18.27
C PRO A 293 -6.72 10.96 17.34
N TRP A 294 -5.96 9.88 17.18
CA TRP A 294 -6.47 8.66 16.54
C TRP A 294 -7.71 8.11 17.28
N PRO A 295 -8.78 7.67 16.58
CA PRO A 295 -8.91 7.49 15.13
C PRO A 295 -9.52 8.69 14.38
N HIS A 296 -9.70 9.84 15.02
CA HIS A 296 -10.33 11.01 14.39
C HIS A 296 -9.48 11.59 13.25
N ASN A 297 -8.16 11.51 13.36
CA ASN A 297 -7.20 11.91 12.33
C ASN A 297 -6.93 10.84 11.24
N SER A 298 -7.85 9.89 11.03
CA SER A 298 -7.59 8.75 10.14
C SER A 298 -7.49 9.11 8.66
N HIS A 299 -8.04 10.24 8.20
CA HIS A 299 -7.78 10.68 6.83
C HIS A 299 -6.36 11.25 6.70
N LEU A 300 -5.89 11.98 7.72
CA LEU A 300 -4.53 12.53 7.78
C LEU A 300 -3.51 11.41 7.72
N THR A 301 -3.66 10.40 8.59
CA THR A 301 -2.69 9.31 8.67
C THR A 301 -2.61 8.52 7.37
N GLN A 302 -3.72 8.34 6.64
CA GLN A 302 -3.69 7.68 5.33
C GLN A 302 -3.03 8.55 4.24
N VAL A 303 -3.28 9.86 4.17
CA VAL A 303 -2.60 10.75 3.20
C VAL A 303 -1.09 10.77 3.43
N LEU A 304 -0.68 10.82 4.70
CA LEU A 304 0.71 10.91 5.13
C LEU A 304 1.40 9.56 5.31
N TRP A 305 0.71 8.45 5.06
CA TRP A 305 1.22 7.10 5.32
C TRP A 305 2.47 6.81 4.48
N ARG A 306 3.63 6.74 5.12
CA ARG A 306 4.93 6.75 4.44
C ARG A 306 5.21 5.45 3.66
N ALA A 307 4.57 4.34 4.02
CA ALA A 307 4.63 3.08 3.26
C ALA A 307 3.70 3.04 2.02
N THR A 308 2.72 3.95 1.90
CA THR A 308 1.89 4.05 0.69
C THR A 308 2.72 4.57 -0.48
N ARG A 309 2.43 4.09 -1.70
CA ARG A 309 3.17 4.35 -2.95
C ARG A 309 2.30 4.85 -4.10
N TYR A 310 1.01 4.54 -4.08
CA TYR A 310 0.06 4.81 -5.15
C TYR A 310 -1.22 5.42 -4.60
N VAL A 311 -1.78 6.35 -5.35
CA VAL A 311 -3.12 6.91 -5.14
C VAL A 311 -3.88 6.99 -6.46
N GLY A 312 -5.18 6.76 -6.41
CA GLY A 312 -6.09 7.13 -7.49
C GLY A 312 -7.36 7.71 -6.88
N CYS A 313 -7.75 8.90 -7.33
CA CYS A 313 -8.90 9.64 -6.80
C CYS A 313 -9.94 9.86 -7.89
N ALA A 314 -11.21 9.78 -7.52
CA ALA A 314 -12.33 10.00 -8.42
C ALA A 314 -13.46 10.74 -7.73
N GLU A 315 -14.31 11.36 -8.55
CA GLU A 315 -15.40 12.22 -8.11
C GLU A 315 -16.67 11.88 -8.88
N SER A 316 -17.81 12.00 -8.20
CA SER A 316 -19.13 11.87 -8.80
C SER A 316 -20.03 13.02 -8.34
N HIS A 317 -21.11 13.25 -9.07
CA HIS A 317 -22.07 14.29 -8.73
C HIS A 317 -23.49 13.93 -9.16
N LYS A 318 -24.48 14.47 -8.46
CA LYS A 318 -25.87 14.54 -8.95
C LYS A 318 -26.58 15.80 -8.49
N THR A 319 -27.48 16.27 -9.33
CA THR A 319 -28.51 17.25 -8.96
C THR A 319 -29.51 16.57 -8.02
N MET A 320 -29.88 17.24 -6.93
CA MET A 320 -30.77 16.71 -5.89
C MET A 320 -32.19 17.28 -5.93
N ASN A 321 -32.49 18.22 -6.85
CA ASN A 321 -33.82 18.78 -7.03
C ASN A 321 -34.07 19.26 -8.47
N ASP A 322 -35.33 19.25 -8.89
CA ASP A 322 -35.76 19.57 -10.27
C ASP A 322 -35.32 20.98 -10.74
N SER A 323 -35.20 21.92 -9.80
CA SER A 323 -34.75 23.29 -10.10
C SER A 323 -33.25 23.43 -10.40
N GLY A 324 -32.44 22.38 -10.27
CA GLY A 324 -30.99 22.45 -10.49
C GLY A 324 -30.20 23.19 -9.40
N THR A 325 -30.85 23.64 -8.33
CA THR A 325 -30.26 24.55 -7.33
C THR A 325 -29.55 23.84 -6.18
N ARG A 326 -29.82 22.54 -5.96
CA ARG A 326 -29.12 21.70 -4.97
C ARG A 326 -28.34 20.61 -5.69
N ASN A 327 -27.04 20.53 -5.43
CA ASN A 327 -26.16 19.49 -5.96
C ASN A 327 -25.50 18.72 -4.82
N CYS A 328 -25.09 17.49 -5.10
CA CYS A 328 -24.17 16.72 -4.28
C CYS A 328 -22.94 16.37 -5.09
N HIS A 329 -21.78 16.44 -4.44
CA HIS A 329 -20.52 15.90 -4.93
C HIS A 329 -19.96 14.91 -3.91
N THR A 330 -19.49 13.76 -4.40
CA THR A 330 -18.78 12.74 -3.65
C THR A 330 -17.37 12.63 -4.22
N GLN A 331 -16.38 12.41 -3.34
CA GLN A 331 -14.97 12.30 -3.69
C GLN A 331 -14.37 11.11 -2.94
N VAL A 332 -13.66 10.23 -3.63
CA VAL A 332 -13.04 9.03 -3.06
C VAL A 332 -11.60 8.96 -3.56
N CYS A 333 -10.66 8.66 -2.67
CA CYS A 333 -9.28 8.33 -3.00
C CYS A 333 -8.96 6.93 -2.49
N ARG A 334 -8.37 6.10 -3.36
CA ARG A 334 -7.88 4.75 -3.09
C ARG A 334 -6.36 4.77 -2.91
N TYR A 335 -5.82 3.96 -2.01
CA TYR A 335 -4.39 3.97 -1.65
C TYR A 335 -3.76 2.57 -1.60
N ALA A 336 -2.56 2.41 -2.19
CA ALA A 336 -1.75 1.18 -2.12
C ALA A 336 -0.26 1.52 -1.86
N VAL A 337 0.48 0.87 -0.97
CA VAL A 337 0.05 -0.02 0.12
C VAL A 337 -0.97 0.68 1.03
N THR A 338 -1.87 -0.07 1.65
CA THR A 338 -2.93 0.49 2.51
C THR A 338 -2.32 1.05 3.81
N GLY A 339 -2.78 2.22 4.24
CA GLY A 339 -2.40 2.80 5.53
C GLY A 339 -3.29 2.32 6.68
N ASN A 340 -3.18 2.98 7.83
CA ASN A 340 -4.10 2.86 8.98
C ASN A 340 -4.29 1.44 9.55
N CYS A 341 -3.35 0.55 9.26
CA CYS A 341 -3.40 -0.86 9.65
C CYS A 341 -2.53 -1.12 10.88
N ASN A 342 -2.86 -2.19 11.61
CA ASN A 342 -2.12 -2.64 12.80
C ASN A 342 -1.92 -1.56 13.88
N MET A 343 -2.74 -0.50 13.89
CA MET A 343 -2.58 0.63 14.82
C MET A 343 -2.57 0.15 16.27
N ASN A 344 -3.41 -0.83 16.63
CA ASN A 344 -3.48 -1.43 17.97
C ASN A 344 -2.15 -2.00 18.51
N ALA A 345 -1.15 -2.28 17.67
CA ALA A 345 0.20 -2.65 18.11
C ALA A 345 1.02 -1.47 18.69
N HIS A 346 0.48 -0.24 18.59
CA HIS A 346 1.06 1.02 19.04
C HIS A 346 0.19 1.71 20.12
N LEU A 347 -0.67 0.93 20.79
CA LEU A 347 -1.41 1.38 21.97
C LEU A 347 -0.44 1.56 23.15
N GLN A 348 -0.50 2.72 23.80
CA GLN A 348 0.32 3.09 24.95
C GLN A 348 -0.38 2.68 26.27
N ASP A 349 0.39 2.64 27.38
CA ASP A 349 -0.10 2.21 28.69
C ASP A 349 -1.24 3.09 29.26
N ASP A 350 -1.35 4.34 28.81
CA ASP A 350 -2.43 5.27 29.17
C ASP A 350 -3.69 5.12 28.28
N GLY A 351 -3.66 4.23 27.29
CA GLY A 351 -4.71 4.01 26.32
C GLY A 351 -4.68 4.97 25.11
N ALA A 352 -3.71 5.88 25.03
CA ALA A 352 -3.49 6.68 23.83
C ALA A 352 -2.84 5.85 22.72
N MET A 353 -3.04 6.25 21.46
CA MET A 353 -2.41 5.60 20.31
C MET A 353 -1.20 6.41 19.85
N ASP A 354 -0.01 5.80 19.82
CA ASP A 354 1.07 6.35 18.99
C ASP A 354 0.76 6.04 17.52
N TRP A 355 0.06 6.97 16.87
CA TRP A 355 -0.27 6.89 15.46
C TRP A 355 0.86 7.38 14.55
N VAL A 356 1.83 8.13 15.09
CA VAL A 356 2.93 8.73 14.32
C VAL A 356 3.93 7.64 13.93
N THR A 357 4.32 6.76 14.86
CA THR A 357 5.23 5.65 14.59
C THR A 357 4.77 4.77 13.41
N PRO A 358 3.56 4.18 13.40
CA PRO A 358 3.11 3.34 12.29
C PRO A 358 2.93 4.13 10.98
N MET A 359 2.45 5.37 11.04
CA MET A 359 2.31 6.23 9.86
C MET A 359 3.64 6.48 9.14
N LEU A 360 4.74 6.60 9.87
CA LEU A 360 6.06 6.94 9.31
C LEU A 360 6.94 5.72 8.95
N GLN A 361 6.47 4.48 9.21
CA GLN A 361 7.17 3.27 8.83
C GLN A 361 7.45 3.25 7.30
N GLU A 362 8.63 2.75 6.93
CA GLU A 362 9.04 2.65 5.51
C GLU A 362 8.21 1.62 4.74
N ALA A 363 7.70 0.62 5.47
CA ALA A 363 7.02 -0.54 4.97
C ALA A 363 5.89 -0.95 5.92
N ASN A 364 4.81 -1.45 5.34
CA ASN A 364 3.83 -2.29 6.00
C ASN A 364 3.33 -3.32 4.97
N PHE A 365 2.63 -4.35 5.43
CA PHE A 365 2.16 -5.45 4.59
C PHE A 365 0.64 -5.50 4.58
N CYS A 366 0.02 -4.35 4.34
CA CYS A 366 -1.40 -4.12 4.57
C CYS A 366 -2.17 -3.92 3.26
N GLY A 367 -3.08 -4.86 2.98
CA GLY A 367 -3.71 -4.96 1.67
C GLY A 367 -2.69 -5.27 0.56
N PRO A 368 -3.07 -5.11 -0.71
CA PRO A 368 -2.15 -5.35 -1.83
C PRO A 368 -1.03 -4.31 -1.85
N LEU A 369 0.21 -4.78 -2.08
CA LEU A 369 1.37 -3.90 -2.17
C LEU A 369 1.32 -2.97 -3.39
N CYS A 370 0.64 -3.39 -4.45
CA CYS A 370 0.50 -2.62 -5.69
C CYS A 370 -0.97 -2.58 -6.20
N PRO A 371 -1.31 -1.56 -6.98
CA PRO A 371 -2.54 -1.50 -7.77
C PRO A 371 -2.73 -2.67 -8.75
N ARG A 372 -3.93 -2.81 -9.33
CA ARG A 372 -4.22 -3.83 -10.35
C ARG A 372 -3.59 -3.52 -11.71
N ASP A 373 -3.27 -2.25 -11.98
CA ASP A 373 -2.41 -1.81 -13.10
C ASP A 373 -0.90 -1.97 -12.81
N GLY A 374 -0.54 -2.66 -11.73
CA GLY A 374 0.84 -3.04 -11.40
C GLY A 374 1.61 -2.02 -10.56
N CYS A 375 2.79 -2.44 -10.10
CA CYS A 375 3.78 -1.57 -9.50
C CYS A 375 4.47 -0.77 -10.61
N ARG A 376 4.32 0.56 -10.63
CA ARG A 376 4.97 1.39 -11.65
C ARG A 376 6.43 1.70 -11.33
N VAL A 377 7.31 1.36 -12.28
CA VAL A 377 8.73 1.74 -12.38
C VAL A 377 8.86 3.02 -13.20
#